data_AF-A0A4R4DUC9-F1
#
_entry.id   AF-A0A4R4DUC9-F1
#
_cell.length_a   1.000
_cell.length_b   1.000
_cell.length_c   1.000
_cell.angle_alpha   90.00
_cell.angle_beta   90.00
_cell.angle_gamma   90.00
#
_symmetry.space_group_name_H-M   'P 1'
#
loop_
_entity.id
_entity.type
_entity.pdbx_description
1 polymer ?
#
loop_
_entity_poly.entity_id
_entity_poly.type
_entity_poly.pdbx_seq_one_letter_code
_entity_poly.pdbx_strand_id
1 'polypeptide(L)'
;MGMQIVVDYQEREVTYDVTTQEKDIYQLCLSTCTPGSSTYLPSKINIRRKGKLWISDLEHAYRELVSALLSEITRFSASERSLRKE
;
A
#
# COMPACT_ATOMS: atom_id res chain seq x y z
N MET A 1 -11.29 6.67 -9.59
CA MET A 1 -10.45 7.53 -8.74
C MET A 1 -9.33 6.64 -8.23
N GLY A 2 -8.09 6.87 -8.66
CA GLY A 2 -6.93 6.10 -8.19
C GLY A 2 -6.51 6.61 -6.81
N MET A 3 -6.15 5.71 -5.91
CA MET A 3 -5.61 6.08 -4.60
C MET A 3 -4.08 6.04 -4.70
N GLN A 4 -3.41 7.10 -4.26
CA GLN A 4 -1.95 7.12 -4.14
C GLN A 4 -1.56 7.13 -2.67
N ILE A 5 -0.58 6.29 -2.32
CA ILE A 5 -0.03 6.20 -0.98
C ILE A 5 1.41 6.67 -1.04
N VAL A 6 1.73 7.63 -0.20
CA VAL A 6 3.09 8.13 -0.01
C VAL A 6 3.56 7.66 1.36
N VAL A 7 4.70 6.99 1.41
CA VAL A 7 5.31 6.50 2.64
C VAL A 7 6.80 6.84 2.68
N ASP A 8 7.28 7.20 3.86
CA ASP A 8 8.70 7.29 4.14
C ASP A 8 9.26 5.90 4.41
N TYR A 9 10.15 5.43 3.53
CA TYR A 9 10.83 4.15 3.68
C TYR A 9 12.33 4.34 3.44
N GLN A 10 13.14 3.97 4.44
CA GLN A 10 14.60 4.14 4.42
C GLN A 10 15.03 5.58 4.11
N GLU A 11 14.44 6.54 4.82
CA GLU A 11 14.74 7.97 4.71
C GLU A 11 14.45 8.54 3.31
N ARG A 12 13.51 7.93 2.58
CA ARG A 12 13.04 8.39 1.28
C ARG A 12 11.56 8.30 1.14
N GLU A 13 11.03 9.23 0.37
CA GLU A 13 9.64 9.25 -0.02
C GLU A 13 9.42 8.26 -1.16
N VAL A 14 8.53 7.30 -0.93
CA VAL A 14 8.12 6.29 -1.90
C VAL A 14 6.62 6.39 -2.12
N THR A 15 6.23 6.61 -3.37
CA THR A 15 4.83 6.73 -3.78
C THR A 15 4.39 5.50 -4.54
N TYR A 16 3.30 4.89 -4.08
CA TYR A 16 2.63 3.77 -4.71
C TYR A 16 1.23 4.15 -5.17
N ASP A 17 0.93 3.88 -6.43
CA ASP A 17 -0.41 3.92 -7.00
C ASP A 17 -1.16 2.63 -6.65
N VAL A 18 -2.26 2.77 -5.92
CA VAL A 18 -3.14 1.67 -5.52
C VAL A 18 -4.23 1.50 -6.58
N THR A 19 -4.19 0.35 -7.24
CA THR A 19 -5.19 -0.10 -8.21
C THR A 19 -5.95 -1.29 -7.64
N THR A 20 -7.26 -1.18 -7.55
CA THR A 20 -8.11 -2.32 -7.21
C THR A 20 -8.25 -3.21 -8.44
N GLN A 21 -7.73 -4.45 -8.39
CA GLN A 21 -7.87 -5.39 -9.51
C GLN A 21 -9.16 -6.21 -9.40
N GLU A 22 -9.40 -6.80 -8.23
CA GLU A 22 -10.55 -7.67 -7.97
C GLU A 22 -11.15 -7.33 -6.62
N LYS A 23 -12.30 -7.96 -6.30
CA LYS A 23 -12.92 -7.81 -4.98
C LYS A 23 -11.90 -8.21 -3.91
N ASP A 24 -11.59 -7.28 -3.02
CA ASP A 24 -10.61 -7.47 -1.94
C ASP A 24 -9.14 -7.66 -2.39
N ILE A 25 -8.78 -7.34 -3.65
CA ILE A 25 -7.39 -7.38 -4.14
C ILE A 25 -6.94 -6.01 -4.60
N TYR A 26 -5.89 -5.52 -3.95
CA TYR A 26 -5.26 -4.23 -4.18
C TYR A 26 -3.85 -4.45 -4.72
N GLN A 27 -3.53 -3.76 -5.79
CA GLN A 27 -2.22 -3.80 -6.42
C GLN A 27 -1.59 -2.42 -6.30
N LEU A 28 -0.43 -2.38 -5.67
CA LEU A 28 0.34 -1.17 -5.47
C LEU A 28 1.48 -1.17 -6.49
N CYS A 29 1.48 -0.18 -7.37
CA CYS A 29 2.51 0.01 -8.37
C CYS A 29 3.38 1.20 -7.96
N LEU A 30 4.70 1.01 -7.97
CA LEU A 30 5.65 2.08 -7.69
C LEU A 30 5.50 3.18 -8.75
N SER A 31 5.16 4.38 -8.30
CA SER A 31 4.91 5.53 -9.15
C SER A 31 6.13 6.43 -9.20
N THR A 32 6.53 6.93 -8.04
CA THR A 32 7.72 7.75 -7.85
C THR A 32 8.46 7.28 -6.61
N CYS A 33 9.79 7.34 -6.66
CA CYS A 33 10.62 7.22 -5.48
C CYS A 33 11.70 8.30 -5.55
N THR A 34 12.02 8.90 -4.41
CA THR A 34 13.20 9.76 -4.35
C THR A 34 14.45 8.90 -4.54
N PRO A 35 15.39 9.30 -5.42
CA PRO A 35 16.62 8.55 -5.62
C PRO A 35 17.44 8.56 -4.32
N GLY A 36 17.90 7.38 -3.92
CA GLY A 36 18.98 7.23 -2.94
C GLY A 36 19.34 5.75 -2.78
N SER A 37 20.07 5.40 -1.69
CA SER A 37 20.65 4.07 -1.34
C SER A 37 20.10 2.85 -2.08
N SER A 38 21.05 2.02 -2.54
CA SER A 38 20.95 0.82 -3.40
C SER A 38 19.98 -0.30 -2.98
N THR A 39 19.11 -0.10 -2.00
CA THR A 39 18.09 -1.09 -1.65
C THR A 39 17.05 -1.15 -2.75
N TYR A 40 16.87 -2.34 -3.33
CA TYR A 40 15.84 -2.59 -4.33
C TYR A 40 14.45 -2.31 -3.73
N LEU A 41 13.67 -1.46 -4.40
CA LEU A 41 12.26 -1.23 -4.07
C LEU A 41 11.38 -2.08 -4.98
N PRO A 42 10.41 -2.82 -4.42
CA PRO A 42 9.52 -3.61 -5.24
C PRO A 42 8.64 -2.70 -6.08
N SER A 43 8.73 -2.81 -7.41
CA SER A 43 7.92 -2.01 -8.33
C SER A 43 6.43 -2.34 -8.27
N LYS A 44 6.09 -3.52 -7.75
CA LYS A 44 4.73 -4.04 -7.71
C LYS A 44 4.52 -4.84 -6.44
N ILE A 45 3.49 -4.49 -5.67
CA ILE A 45 3.12 -5.16 -4.43
C ILE A 45 1.65 -5.55 -4.54
N ASN A 46 1.35 -6.84 -4.41
CA ASN A 46 -0.02 -7.30 -4.32
C ASN A 46 -0.41 -7.45 -2.85
N ILE A 47 -1.55 -6.84 -2.50
CA ILE A 47 -2.13 -6.88 -1.18
C ILE A 47 -3.54 -7.44 -1.33
N ARG A 48 -3.81 -8.58 -0.68
CA ARG A 48 -5.14 -9.18 -0.62
C ARG A 48 -5.76 -8.97 0.76
N ARG A 49 -7.05 -8.70 0.79
CA ARG A 49 -7.83 -8.62 2.01
C ARG A 49 -8.61 -9.94 2.17
N LYS A 50 -8.34 -10.65 3.26
CA LYS A 50 -9.09 -11.85 3.66
C LYS A 50 -9.91 -11.52 4.90
N GLY A 51 -11.10 -10.95 4.67
CA GLY A 51 -11.99 -10.48 5.74
C GLY A 51 -11.42 -9.26 6.49
N LYS A 52 -10.91 -9.49 7.71
CA LYS A 52 -10.22 -8.47 8.53
C LYS A 52 -8.70 -8.50 8.38
N LEU A 53 -8.15 -9.54 7.76
CA LEU A 53 -6.71 -9.72 7.60
C LEU A 53 -6.27 -9.12 6.26
N TRP A 54 -5.17 -8.39 6.26
CA TRP A 54 -4.47 -7.98 5.04
C TRP A 54 -3.24 -8.87 4.87
N ILE A 55 -2.98 -9.31 3.64
CA ILE A 55 -1.88 -10.21 3.34
C ILE A 55 -1.15 -9.65 2.12
N SER A 56 0.16 -9.45 2.24
CA SER A 56 1.03 -9.09 1.13
C SER A 56 2.00 -10.22 0.80
N ASP A 57 2.28 -10.42 -0.49
CA ASP A 57 3.31 -11.36 -0.96
C ASP A 57 4.72 -10.95 -0.50
N LEU A 58 4.93 -9.65 -0.25
CA LEU A 58 6.22 -9.07 0.11
C LEU A 58 6.37 -8.78 1.61
N GLU A 59 5.42 -9.22 2.44
CA GLU A 59 5.43 -8.97 3.89
C GLU A 59 6.69 -9.53 4.58
N HIS A 60 7.26 -10.63 4.08
CA HIS A 60 8.45 -11.25 4.67
C HIS A 60 9.74 -10.49 4.39
N ALA A 61 9.89 -9.91 3.19
CA ALA A 61 11.11 -9.20 2.78
C ALA A 61 11.04 -7.68 3.01
N TYR A 62 9.84 -7.11 2.98
CA TYR A 62 9.59 -5.67 3.04
C TYR A 62 8.55 -5.34 4.12
N ARG A 63 8.64 -5.98 5.29
CA ARG A 63 7.63 -5.90 6.36
C ARG A 63 7.28 -4.46 6.73
N GLU A 64 8.29 -3.60 6.89
CA GLU A 64 8.09 -2.21 7.31
C GLU A 64 7.37 -1.39 6.22
N LEU A 65 7.80 -1.54 4.96
CA LEU A 65 7.15 -0.91 3.81
C LEU A 65 5.68 -1.37 3.69
N VAL A 66 5.46 -2.68 3.71
CA VAL A 66 4.12 -3.26 3.62
C VAL A 66 3.24 -2.77 4.77
N SER A 67 3.77 -2.73 6.00
CA SER A 67 3.02 -2.24 7.16
C SER A 67 2.61 -0.77 7.01
N ALA A 68 3.51 0.09 6.51
CA ALA A 68 3.21 1.50 6.26
C ALA A 68 2.11 1.65 5.20
N LEU A 69 2.23 0.93 4.09
CA LEU A 69 1.23 0.91 3.02
C LEU A 69 -0.13 0.40 3.51
N LEU A 70 -0.15 -0.68 4.29
CA LEU A 70 -1.37 -1.25 4.87
C LEU A 70 -2.07 -0.29 5.84
N SER A 71 -1.30 0.48 6.62
CA SER A 71 -1.84 1.49 7.52
C SER A 71 -2.62 2.55 6.73
N GLU A 72 -2.04 3.05 5.64
CA GLU A 72 -2.66 4.07 4.80
C GLU A 72 -3.90 3.52 4.05
N ILE A 73 -3.85 2.30 3.52
CA ILE A 73 -5.02 1.63 2.92
C ILE A 73 -6.14 1.45 3.94
N THR A 74 -5.80 1.03 5.16
CA THR A 74 -6.78 0.81 6.22
C THR A 74 -7.43 2.12 6.65
N ARG A 75 -6.65 3.20 6.77
CA ARG A 75 -7.15 4.54 7.07
C ARG A 75 -8.13 5.04 6.00
N PHE A 76 -7.79 4.87 4.72
CA PHE A 76 -8.68 5.22 3.61
C PHE A 76 -9.97 4.38 3.62
N SER A 77 -9.84 3.07 3.76
CA SER A 77 -10.98 2.14 3.81
C SER A 77 -11.90 2.39 5.01
N ALA A 78 -11.35 2.82 6.15
CA ALA A 78 -12.13 3.18 7.33
C ALA A 78 -12.91 4.47 7.11
N SER A 79 -12.30 5.46 6.44
CA SER A 79 -12.94 6.72 6.10
C SER A 79 -14.15 6.51 5.17
N GLU A 80 -14.04 5.62 4.17
CA GLU A 80 -15.17 5.28 3.29
C GLU A 80 -16.29 4.51 4.01
N ARG A 81 -15.97 3.70 5.03
CA ARG A 81 -16.99 3.00 5.84
C ARG A 81 -17.74 3.94 6.77
N SER A 82 -17.12 5.02 7.23
CA SER A 82 -17.78 5.98 8.13
C SER A 82 -18.85 6.80 7.40
N LEU A 83 -18.72 7.00 6.09
CA LEU A 83 -19.68 7.77 5.27
C LEU A 83 -20.99 7.03 4.97
N ARG A 84 -21.09 5.72 5.27
CA ARG A 84 -22.33 4.93 5.09
C ARG A 84 -23.17 4.81 6.37
N LYS A 85 -22.83 5.57 7.41
CA LYS A 85 -23.62 5.70 8.63
C LYS A 85 -23.98 7.17 8.87
N GLU A 86 -24.72 7.76 7.94
CA GLU A 86 -25.50 8.97 8.19
C GLU A 86 -26.80 8.90 7.39
#